data_AF-T1KMR3-F1
#
_entry.id   AF-T1KMR3-F1
#
_cell.length_a   1.000
_cell.length_b   1.000
_cell.length_c   1.000
_cell.angle_alpha   90.00
_cell.angle_beta   90.00
_cell.angle_gamma   90.00
#
_symmetry.space_group_name_H-M   'P 1'
#
loop_
_entity.id
_entity.type
_entity.pdbx_description
1 polymer ?
#
loop_
_entity_poly.entity_id
_entity_poly.type
_entity_poly.pdbx_seq_one_letter_code
_entity_poly.pdbx_strand_id
1 'polypeptide(L)'
;MERNNNSDKTTFKVKFLGEYHDMVIDWNDDKYEYKQQQVFEQLESLTGIPIKYKTLFRLLEARPNLRGDYPNDEIWFRIDGEVTKRYLYFHNNREPVNYDIRYDCDFVKDNIHDVCIMDGERFQLGFFVRYDSMSLKRIGIGYYLVPEIWVEEGVCTYCFCQHSHTKSYFKRIKDLVTNEELNSQISHRVQPLEENMRYNDDSEDELNKVYEEYNVRQLLGNNCHLYQWRWENEEEGVDIIINLEQYQRMRG
;
A
#
# COMPACT_ATOMS: atom_id res chain seq x y z
N MET A 1 -12.72 -35.57 8.92
CA MET A 1 -13.65 -34.56 8.39
C MET A 1 -12.82 -33.60 7.55
N GLU A 2 -12.84 -33.80 6.24
CA GLU A 2 -12.17 -32.94 5.26
C GLU A 2 -12.90 -31.59 5.19
N ARG A 3 -12.21 -30.49 5.52
CA ARG A 3 -12.67 -29.15 5.15
C ARG A 3 -12.23 -28.89 3.72
N ASN A 4 -13.03 -29.32 2.77
CA ASN A 4 -13.04 -28.78 1.41
C ASN A 4 -13.56 -27.33 1.49
N ASN A 5 -12.71 -26.38 1.86
CA ASN A 5 -12.95 -24.96 1.67
C ASN A 5 -12.08 -24.46 0.52
N ASN A 6 -12.17 -25.12 -0.63
CA ASN A 6 -11.59 -24.59 -1.86
C ASN A 6 -12.54 -23.55 -2.46
N SER A 7 -12.83 -22.49 -1.69
CA SER A 7 -13.55 -21.34 -2.23
C SER A 7 -12.64 -20.67 -3.25
N ASP A 8 -13.11 -20.54 -4.48
CA ASP A 8 -12.42 -19.79 -5.54
C ASP A 8 -12.48 -18.28 -5.31
N LYS A 9 -13.12 -17.87 -4.23
CA LYS A 9 -13.26 -16.48 -3.82
C LYS A 9 -12.67 -16.26 -2.43
N THR A 10 -11.98 -15.14 -2.28
CA THR A 10 -11.61 -14.58 -0.98
C THR A 10 -12.44 -13.34 -0.72
N THR A 11 -13.20 -13.32 0.37
CA THR A 11 -13.96 -12.17 0.82
C THR A 11 -13.31 -11.58 2.07
N PHE A 12 -13.09 -10.27 2.10
CA PHE A 12 -12.54 -9.59 3.27
C PHE A 12 -13.22 -8.24 3.47
N LYS A 13 -13.14 -7.69 4.67
CA LYS A 13 -13.75 -6.40 5.01
C LYS A 13 -12.69 -5.32 5.08
N VAL A 14 -13.02 -4.18 4.51
CA VAL A 14 -12.18 -2.99 4.53
C VAL A 14 -12.95 -1.85 5.18
N LYS A 15 -12.36 -1.27 6.23
CA LYS A 15 -12.87 -0.07 6.88
C LYS A 15 -12.26 1.15 6.21
N PHE A 16 -13.12 2.03 5.68
CA PHE A 16 -12.73 3.27 5.04
C PHE A 16 -13.56 4.41 5.61
N LEU A 17 -12.88 5.44 6.13
CA LEU A 17 -13.53 6.65 6.68
C LEU A 17 -14.63 6.36 7.71
N GLY A 18 -14.47 5.29 8.48
CA GLY A 18 -15.38 4.87 9.56
C GLY A 18 -16.37 3.77 9.18
N GLU A 19 -16.51 3.43 7.90
CA GLU A 19 -17.53 2.50 7.39
C GLU A 19 -16.86 1.23 6.85
N TYR A 20 -17.49 0.06 7.06
CA TYR A 20 -16.99 -1.22 6.54
C TYR A 20 -17.60 -1.53 5.18
N HIS A 21 -16.77 -2.05 4.30
CA HIS A 21 -17.13 -2.48 2.95
C HIS A 21 -16.60 -3.88 2.71
N ASP A 22 -17.42 -4.75 2.12
CA ASP A 22 -16.98 -6.07 1.68
C ASP A 22 -16.21 -5.92 0.36
N MET A 23 -15.05 -6.57 0.30
CA MET A 23 -14.25 -6.72 -0.91
C MET A 23 -14.12 -8.20 -1.24
N VAL A 24 -14.15 -8.52 -2.53
CA VAL A 24 -14.11 -9.90 -3.03
C VAL A 24 -13.04 -10.01 -4.11
N ILE A 25 -12.21 -11.05 -4.02
CA ILE A 25 -11.32 -11.47 -5.09
C ILE A 25 -11.81 -12.82 -5.58
N ASP A 26 -12.20 -12.91 -6.84
CA ASP A 26 -12.48 -14.15 -7.55
C ASP A 26 -11.24 -14.60 -8.30
N TRP A 27 -10.58 -15.64 -7.78
CA TRP A 27 -9.33 -16.15 -8.33
C TRP A 27 -9.53 -16.82 -9.69
N ASN A 28 -10.75 -17.29 -9.99
CA ASN A 28 -11.07 -17.97 -11.24
C ASN A 28 -11.74 -17.07 -12.29
N ASP A 29 -11.94 -15.78 -12.01
CA ASP A 29 -12.55 -14.84 -12.95
C ASP A 29 -11.62 -14.54 -14.14
N ASP A 30 -11.86 -15.22 -15.26
CA ASP A 30 -11.08 -15.17 -16.49
C ASP A 30 -11.18 -13.84 -17.25
N LYS A 31 -12.07 -12.93 -16.85
CA LYS A 31 -12.13 -11.56 -17.35
C LYS A 31 -10.83 -10.79 -17.07
N TYR A 32 -10.14 -11.13 -15.99
CA TYR A 32 -8.95 -10.42 -15.53
C TYR A 32 -7.69 -11.22 -15.80
N GLU A 33 -6.87 -10.73 -16.73
CA GLU A 33 -5.48 -11.17 -16.90
C GLU A 33 -4.69 -10.98 -15.60
N TYR A 34 -4.86 -9.81 -14.97
CA TYR A 34 -4.25 -9.46 -13.70
C TYR A 34 -5.31 -9.41 -12.59
N LYS A 35 -5.34 -10.42 -11.70
CA LYS A 35 -6.37 -10.55 -10.66
C LYS A 35 -6.43 -9.36 -9.70
N GLN A 36 -5.31 -8.65 -9.49
CA GLN A 36 -5.26 -7.43 -8.69
C GLN A 36 -6.13 -6.29 -9.23
N GLN A 37 -6.55 -6.34 -10.51
CA GLN A 37 -7.48 -5.36 -11.08
C GLN A 37 -8.84 -5.34 -10.38
N GLN A 38 -9.30 -6.48 -9.89
CA GLN A 38 -10.55 -6.56 -9.11
C GLN A 38 -10.49 -5.67 -7.87
N VAL A 39 -9.32 -5.56 -7.23
CA VAL A 39 -9.10 -4.69 -6.08
C VAL A 39 -9.17 -3.21 -6.50
N PHE A 40 -8.54 -2.84 -7.62
CA PHE A 40 -8.56 -1.44 -8.11
C PHE A 40 -9.95 -0.95 -8.51
N GLU A 41 -10.77 -1.81 -9.13
CA GLU A 41 -12.16 -1.51 -9.48
C GLU A 41 -13.02 -1.32 -8.23
N GLN A 42 -12.88 -2.20 -7.24
CA GLN A 42 -13.59 -2.05 -5.96
C GLN A 42 -13.13 -0.80 -5.20
N LEU A 43 -11.83 -0.48 -5.22
CA LEU A 43 -11.31 0.77 -4.67
C LEU A 43 -11.84 2.00 -5.43
N GLU A 44 -12.12 1.92 -6.73
CA GLU A 44 -12.81 3.00 -7.46
C GLU A 44 -14.22 3.22 -6.92
N SER A 45 -15.00 2.15 -6.81
CA SER A 45 -16.36 2.21 -6.27
C SER A 45 -16.36 2.74 -4.83
N LEU A 46 -15.39 2.34 -4.02
CA LEU A 46 -15.28 2.72 -2.61
C LEU A 46 -14.86 4.18 -2.42
N THR A 47 -13.86 4.64 -3.17
CA THR A 47 -13.21 5.94 -2.93
C THR A 47 -13.72 7.04 -3.87
N GLY A 48 -14.39 6.65 -4.96
CA GLY A 48 -14.83 7.52 -6.04
C GLY A 48 -13.69 8.22 -6.78
N ILE A 49 -12.44 7.75 -6.63
CA ILE A 49 -11.30 8.21 -7.43
C ILE A 49 -11.17 7.28 -8.64
N PRO A 50 -11.15 7.80 -9.88
CA PRO A 50 -11.04 6.96 -11.07
C PRO A 50 -9.82 6.03 -11.08
N ILE A 51 -9.95 4.83 -11.64
CA ILE A 51 -8.85 3.84 -11.76
C ILE A 51 -7.60 4.45 -12.40
N LYS A 52 -7.75 5.32 -13.40
CA LYS A 52 -6.64 5.97 -14.10
C LYS A 52 -5.72 6.81 -13.21
N TYR A 53 -6.13 7.17 -11.99
CA TYR A 53 -5.29 7.89 -11.03
C TYR A 53 -4.68 6.99 -9.95
N LYS A 54 -5.02 5.70 -9.94
CA LYS A 54 -4.48 4.72 -8.98
C LYS A 54 -3.16 4.17 -9.50
N THR A 55 -2.16 4.17 -8.64
CA THR A 55 -0.78 3.79 -8.97
C THR A 55 -0.49 2.34 -8.60
N LEU A 56 -0.73 2.00 -7.34
CA LEU A 56 -0.50 0.68 -6.75
C LEU A 56 -1.35 0.49 -5.50
N PHE A 57 -1.45 -0.74 -5.02
CA PHE A 57 -1.76 -1.00 -3.61
C PHE A 57 -0.71 -1.92 -2.99
N ARG A 58 -0.61 -1.85 -1.65
CA ARG A 58 0.31 -2.68 -0.89
C ARG A 58 -0.45 -3.61 0.05
N LEU A 59 0.02 -4.86 0.14
CA LEU A 59 -0.38 -5.79 1.18
C LEU A 59 0.79 -6.06 2.10
N LEU A 60 0.49 -6.33 3.35
CA LEU A 60 1.49 -6.74 4.33
C LEU A 60 1.39 -8.26 4.49
N GLU A 61 2.51 -8.95 4.36
CA GLU A 61 2.58 -10.39 4.63
C GLU A 61 2.39 -10.62 6.14
N ALA A 62 1.15 -10.87 6.54
CA ALA A 62 0.82 -11.07 7.94
C ALA A 62 1.32 -12.40 8.48
N ARG A 63 1.45 -13.40 7.60
CA ARG A 63 1.79 -14.79 7.93
C ARG A 63 2.87 -15.31 6.98
N PRO A 64 4.10 -14.76 7.05
CA PRO A 64 5.18 -15.11 6.13
C PRO A 64 5.61 -16.58 6.24
N ASN A 65 5.33 -17.24 7.37
CA ASN A 65 5.60 -18.65 7.60
C ASN A 65 4.65 -19.60 6.85
N LEU A 66 3.55 -19.09 6.28
CA LEU A 66 2.61 -19.86 5.45
C LEU A 66 2.91 -19.73 3.96
N ARG A 67 4.00 -19.04 3.60
CA ARG A 67 4.45 -18.88 2.23
C ARG A 67 4.85 -20.24 1.65
N GLY A 68 4.45 -20.50 0.40
CA GLY A 68 4.97 -21.62 -0.39
C GLY A 68 6.40 -21.38 -0.86
N ASP A 69 6.98 -22.35 -1.58
CA ASP A 69 8.31 -22.22 -2.17
C ASP A 69 8.32 -21.12 -3.24
N TYR A 70 8.76 -19.93 -2.86
CA TYR A 70 8.86 -18.81 -3.78
C TYR A 70 10.15 -18.94 -4.60
N PRO A 71 10.13 -18.72 -5.92
CA PRO A 71 11.37 -18.46 -6.63
C PRO A 71 11.99 -17.18 -6.02
N ASN A 72 13.24 -17.28 -5.56
CA ASN A 72 14.08 -16.21 -4.98
C ASN A 72 14.19 -16.12 -3.44
N ASP A 73 13.84 -17.14 -2.65
CA ASP A 73 14.06 -17.15 -1.20
C ASP A 73 15.51 -16.90 -0.75
N GLU A 74 16.49 -17.17 -1.61
CA GLU A 74 17.92 -16.98 -1.34
C GLU A 74 18.40 -15.52 -1.37
N ILE A 75 17.60 -14.57 -1.91
CA ILE A 75 18.05 -13.19 -2.21
C ILE A 75 17.73 -12.20 -1.07
N TRP A 76 17.19 -12.67 0.05
CA TRP A 76 16.51 -11.82 1.02
C TRP A 76 17.21 -11.63 2.36
N PHE A 77 17.15 -10.39 2.84
CA PHE A 77 17.71 -9.89 4.10
C PHE A 77 17.07 -10.61 5.30
N ARG A 78 17.60 -11.80 5.62
CA ARG A 78 17.64 -12.26 7.00
C ARG A 78 18.51 -11.27 7.77
N ILE A 79 17.89 -10.27 8.38
CA ILE A 79 18.54 -9.55 9.46
C ILE A 79 18.49 -10.51 10.64
N ASP A 80 19.65 -10.99 11.08
CA ASP A 80 19.82 -11.89 12.23
C ASP A 80 19.03 -13.21 12.19
N GLY A 81 18.73 -13.72 10.99
CA GLY A 81 18.13 -15.05 10.80
C GLY A 81 16.61 -15.08 10.84
N GLU A 82 15.93 -13.96 11.06
CA GLU A 82 14.47 -13.86 11.04
C GLU A 82 13.90 -13.48 9.67
N VAL A 83 12.67 -13.95 9.38
CA VAL A 83 11.91 -13.56 8.19
C VAL A 83 11.19 -12.24 8.51
N THR A 84 11.74 -11.13 8.03
CA THR A 84 11.12 -9.80 8.19
C THR A 84 9.79 -9.74 7.44
N LYS A 85 8.78 -9.08 8.04
CA LYS A 85 7.49 -8.85 7.37
C LYS A 85 7.67 -7.97 6.15
N ARG A 86 7.11 -8.39 5.02
CA ARG A 86 7.27 -7.71 3.73
C ARG A 86 6.00 -6.99 3.32
N TYR A 87 6.17 -5.79 2.73
CA TYR A 87 5.13 -5.19 1.91
C TYR A 87 5.23 -5.74 0.48
N LEU A 88 4.13 -6.29 -0.02
CA LEU A 88 3.95 -6.69 -1.41
C LEU A 88 3.32 -5.54 -2.18
N TYR A 89 3.82 -5.28 -3.39
CA TYR A 89 3.44 -4.11 -4.18
C TYR A 89 2.76 -4.55 -5.47
N PHE A 90 1.50 -4.18 -5.64
CA PHE A 90 0.71 -4.55 -6.82
C PHE A 90 0.36 -3.30 -7.60
N HIS A 91 0.83 -3.23 -8.83
CA HIS A 91 0.66 -2.05 -9.69
C HIS A 91 -0.63 -2.15 -10.51
N ASN A 92 -1.21 -0.98 -10.77
CA ASN A 92 -2.39 -0.88 -11.61
C ASN A 92 -2.03 -1.07 -13.09
N ASN A 93 -2.64 -2.06 -13.75
CA ASN A 93 -2.55 -2.38 -15.17
C ASN A 93 -1.13 -2.59 -15.70
N ARG A 94 -0.23 -3.15 -14.90
CA ARG A 94 1.13 -3.46 -15.33
C ARG A 94 1.77 -4.51 -14.44
N GLU A 95 2.62 -5.32 -15.05
CA GLU A 95 3.71 -5.99 -14.34
C GLU A 95 4.64 -4.94 -13.69
N PRO A 96 5.29 -5.26 -12.56
CA PRO A 96 6.20 -4.35 -11.90
C PRO A 96 7.30 -3.91 -12.88
N VAL A 97 7.36 -2.59 -13.14
CA VAL A 97 8.30 -2.01 -14.13
C VAL A 97 9.75 -2.05 -13.64
N ASN A 98 9.97 -2.38 -12.37
CA ASN A 98 11.30 -2.62 -11.82
C ASN A 98 11.54 -4.12 -11.70
N TYR A 99 12.51 -4.60 -12.46
CA TYR A 99 13.19 -5.90 -12.33
C TYR A 99 13.93 -6.07 -10.99
N ASP A 100 13.49 -5.37 -9.94
CA ASP A 100 13.91 -5.72 -8.62
C ASP A 100 13.08 -6.92 -8.18
N ILE A 101 13.54 -8.10 -8.61
CA ILE A 101 13.02 -9.43 -8.25
C ILE A 101 12.81 -9.60 -6.75
N ARG A 102 13.42 -8.70 -5.96
CA ARG A 102 13.08 -8.49 -4.58
C ARG A 102 11.58 -8.20 -4.48
N TYR A 103 11.05 -7.06 -4.91
CA TYR A 103 9.67 -6.71 -4.56
C TYR A 103 8.58 -7.42 -5.37
N ASP A 104 8.95 -8.31 -6.30
CA ASP A 104 8.04 -9.02 -7.17
C ASP A 104 7.28 -10.15 -6.46
N CYS A 105 5.98 -10.20 -6.71
CA CYS A 105 5.05 -11.19 -6.20
C CYS A 105 3.83 -11.22 -7.11
N ASP A 106 3.55 -12.38 -7.71
CA ASP A 106 2.33 -12.55 -8.49
C ASP A 106 1.11 -12.51 -7.58
N PHE A 107 0.11 -11.70 -7.96
CA PHE A 107 -1.17 -11.62 -7.26
C PHE A 107 -2.06 -12.82 -7.62
N VAL A 108 -1.63 -14.01 -7.20
CA VAL A 108 -2.35 -15.27 -7.38
C VAL A 108 -2.74 -15.85 -6.03
N LYS A 109 -3.75 -16.74 -6.03
CA LYS A 109 -4.33 -17.31 -4.82
C LYS A 109 -3.27 -17.86 -3.87
N ASP A 110 -2.36 -18.68 -4.38
CA ASP A 110 -1.35 -19.39 -3.58
C ASP A 110 -0.34 -18.44 -2.89
N ASN A 111 -0.13 -17.25 -3.44
CA ASN A 111 0.80 -16.26 -2.87
C ASN A 111 0.11 -15.30 -1.89
N ILE A 112 -1.19 -15.06 -2.06
CA ILE A 112 -1.93 -14.00 -1.36
C ILE A 112 -2.86 -14.57 -0.29
N HIS A 113 -3.60 -15.62 -0.62
CA HIS A 113 -4.50 -16.30 0.30
C HIS A 113 -3.69 -16.94 1.42
N ASP A 114 -4.16 -16.80 2.66
CA ASP A 114 -3.51 -17.27 3.88
C ASP A 114 -2.15 -16.66 4.26
N VAL A 115 -1.44 -16.02 3.32
CA VAL A 115 -0.20 -15.28 3.61
C VAL A 115 -0.52 -13.83 3.96
N CYS A 116 -1.31 -13.17 3.12
CA CYS A 116 -1.63 -11.75 3.23
C CYS A 116 -3.08 -11.51 3.64
N ILE A 117 -4.01 -12.26 3.05
CA ILE A 117 -5.45 -12.08 3.24
C ILE A 117 -6.10 -13.42 3.54
N MET A 118 -6.88 -13.47 4.62
CA MET A 118 -7.81 -14.56 4.89
C MET A 118 -9.25 -14.18 4.59
N ASP A 119 -10.04 -15.21 4.28
CA ASP A 119 -11.49 -15.06 4.21
C ASP A 119 -12.07 -14.56 5.54
N GLY A 120 -12.92 -13.54 5.45
CA GLY A 120 -13.53 -12.82 6.57
C GLY A 120 -12.59 -11.89 7.34
N GLU A 121 -11.33 -11.74 6.95
CA GLU A 121 -10.37 -10.86 7.63
C GLU A 121 -10.76 -9.38 7.47
N ARG A 122 -10.38 -8.54 8.44
CA ARG A 122 -10.73 -7.12 8.49
C ARG A 122 -9.48 -6.27 8.38
N PHE A 123 -9.58 -5.22 7.58
CA PHE A 123 -8.48 -4.29 7.32
C PHE A 123 -8.92 -2.84 7.47
N GLN A 124 -8.01 -1.98 7.89
CA GLN A 124 -8.11 -0.55 7.65
C GLN A 124 -7.56 -0.22 6.25
N LEU A 125 -8.29 0.62 5.50
CA LEU A 125 -7.78 1.17 4.25
C LEU A 125 -6.93 2.40 4.53
N GLY A 126 -5.64 2.26 4.29
CA GLY A 126 -4.73 3.38 4.21
C GLY A 126 -4.57 3.87 2.77
N PHE A 127 -4.18 5.14 2.62
CA PHE A 127 -3.86 5.73 1.33
C PHE A 127 -2.67 6.67 1.43
N PHE A 128 -1.96 6.84 0.32
CA PHE A 128 -0.87 7.80 0.16
C PHE A 128 -0.89 8.38 -1.25
N VAL A 129 -0.31 9.54 -1.44
CA VAL A 129 -0.08 10.11 -2.78
C VAL A 129 1.40 10.23 -3.05
N ARG A 130 1.77 10.05 -4.31
CA ARG A 130 3.12 10.26 -4.80
C ARG A 130 3.08 10.62 -6.27
N TYR A 131 4.13 11.25 -6.75
CA TYR A 131 4.36 11.35 -8.18
C TYR A 131 4.71 9.97 -8.74
N ASP A 132 3.99 9.50 -9.76
CA ASP A 132 4.31 8.27 -10.48
C ASP A 132 4.99 8.65 -11.79
N SER A 133 6.31 8.77 -11.76
CA SER A 133 7.14 9.10 -12.93
C SER A 133 7.12 8.02 -14.02
N MET A 134 6.69 6.80 -13.68
CA MET A 134 6.78 5.63 -14.55
C MET A 134 5.61 5.47 -15.50
N SER A 135 4.38 5.53 -15.01
CA SER A 135 3.19 5.24 -15.84
C SER A 135 2.25 6.41 -15.94
N LEU A 136 1.87 7.01 -14.82
CA LEU A 136 0.89 8.10 -14.85
C LEU A 136 1.51 9.44 -15.25
N LYS A 137 2.81 9.64 -14.99
CA LYS A 137 3.55 10.90 -15.17
C LYS A 137 2.83 12.10 -14.52
N ARG A 138 2.36 11.87 -13.29
CA ARG A 138 1.57 12.82 -12.49
C ARG A 138 1.50 12.35 -11.04
N ILE A 139 0.90 13.16 -10.17
CA ILE A 139 0.53 12.73 -8.82
C ILE A 139 -0.64 11.75 -8.93
N GLY A 140 -0.43 10.55 -8.41
CA GLY A 140 -1.44 9.52 -8.27
C GLY A 140 -1.64 9.08 -6.82
N ILE A 141 -2.65 8.28 -6.60
CA ILE A 141 -2.96 7.71 -5.29
C ILE A 141 -2.53 6.24 -5.24
N GLY A 142 -1.97 5.81 -4.11
CA GLY A 142 -1.76 4.42 -3.77
C GLY A 142 -2.49 4.07 -2.49
N TYR A 143 -2.75 2.78 -2.31
CA TYR A 143 -3.47 2.26 -1.15
C TYR A 143 -2.62 1.23 -0.40
N TYR A 144 -2.98 0.95 0.84
CA TYR A 144 -2.44 -0.18 1.57
C TYR A 144 -3.49 -0.72 2.53
N LEU A 145 -3.47 -2.04 2.74
CA LEU A 145 -4.35 -2.70 3.70
C LEU A 145 -3.57 -3.02 4.96
N VAL A 146 -4.07 -2.55 6.11
CA VAL A 146 -3.50 -2.85 7.43
C VAL A 146 -4.47 -3.75 8.18
N PRO A 147 -4.07 -4.94 8.65
CA PRO A 147 -4.93 -5.78 9.47
C PRO A 147 -5.50 -4.99 10.65
N GLU A 148 -6.81 -5.05 10.85
CA GLU A 148 -7.51 -4.23 11.85
C GLU A 148 -6.99 -4.46 13.27
N ILE A 149 -6.61 -5.71 13.57
CA ILE A 149 -6.01 -6.11 14.84
C ILE A 149 -4.68 -5.41 15.16
N TRP A 150 -4.04 -4.75 14.18
CA TRP A 150 -2.79 -4.00 14.36
C TRP A 150 -3.04 -2.49 14.47
N VAL A 151 -4.30 -2.08 14.39
CA VAL A 151 -4.69 -0.69 14.53
C VAL A 151 -5.29 -0.51 15.91
N GLU A 152 -4.46 -0.01 16.81
CA GLU A 152 -4.91 0.39 18.14
C GLU A 152 -5.74 1.68 18.04
N GLU A 153 -6.95 1.64 18.60
CA GLU A 153 -7.82 2.80 18.66
C GLU A 153 -7.16 3.93 19.47
N GLY A 154 -7.19 5.16 18.97
CA GLY A 154 -6.56 6.28 19.68
C GLY A 154 -5.08 6.51 19.31
N VAL A 155 -4.40 5.54 18.68
CA VAL A 155 -2.94 5.56 18.48
C VAL A 155 -2.59 5.66 16.99
N CYS A 156 -1.53 6.42 16.68
CA CYS A 156 -0.92 6.41 15.36
C CYS A 156 0.32 5.52 15.38
N THR A 157 0.37 4.55 14.47
CA THR A 157 1.49 3.62 14.28
C THR A 157 2.23 3.94 12.98
N TYR A 158 3.38 3.29 12.77
CA TYR A 158 4.08 3.29 11.49
C TYR A 158 3.17 2.84 10.33
N CYS A 159 2.31 1.85 10.58
CA CYS A 159 1.47 1.26 9.56
C CYS A 159 0.20 2.08 9.31
N PHE A 160 -0.36 2.77 10.31
CA PHE A 160 -1.64 3.46 10.17
C PHE A 160 -1.81 4.58 11.20
N CYS A 161 -2.36 5.72 10.75
CA CYS A 161 -2.73 6.81 11.64
C CYS A 161 -4.14 7.30 11.37
N GLN A 162 -5.03 7.09 12.34
CA GLN A 162 -6.43 7.52 12.26
C GLN A 162 -6.60 9.04 12.05
N HIS A 163 -5.64 9.87 12.50
CA HIS A 163 -5.71 11.33 12.38
C HIS A 163 -5.40 11.83 10.96
N SER A 164 -4.62 11.09 10.16
CA SER A 164 -4.40 11.40 8.75
C SER A 164 -5.46 10.81 7.83
N HIS A 165 -6.25 9.83 8.29
CA HIS A 165 -7.26 9.14 7.48
C HIS A 165 -8.68 9.65 7.74
N THR A 166 -8.86 10.98 7.66
CA THR A 166 -10.16 11.65 7.85
C THR A 166 -10.88 11.96 6.54
N LYS A 167 -12.21 12.14 6.58
CA LYS A 167 -13.03 12.50 5.40
C LYS A 167 -12.53 13.80 4.74
N SER A 168 -12.14 14.79 5.54
CA SER A 168 -11.64 16.08 5.04
C SER A 168 -10.25 15.96 4.40
N TYR A 169 -9.34 15.19 5.00
CA TYR A 169 -8.02 14.96 4.43
C TYR A 169 -8.11 14.17 3.12
N PHE A 170 -8.91 13.10 3.10
CA PHE A 170 -9.15 12.31 1.89
C PHE A 170 -9.77 13.16 0.77
N LYS A 171 -10.67 14.10 1.07
CA LYS A 171 -11.20 15.04 0.08
C LYS A 171 -10.09 15.88 -0.57
N ARG A 172 -9.15 16.42 0.22
CA ARG A 172 -8.00 17.18 -0.31
C ARG A 172 -7.13 16.33 -1.22
N ILE A 173 -6.91 15.07 -0.85
CA ILE A 173 -6.18 14.10 -1.68
C ILE A 173 -6.91 13.86 -3.00
N LYS A 174 -8.22 13.62 -2.94
CA LYS A 174 -9.07 13.44 -4.14
C LYS A 174 -9.00 14.65 -5.06
N ASP A 175 -9.13 15.85 -4.51
CA ASP A 175 -9.07 17.11 -5.27
C ASP A 175 -7.67 17.28 -5.91
N LEU A 176 -6.59 16.94 -5.19
CA LEU A 176 -5.22 16.97 -5.73
C LEU A 176 -5.03 16.02 -6.92
N VAL A 177 -5.38 14.74 -6.77
CA VAL A 177 -5.08 13.73 -7.82
C VAL A 177 -5.95 13.91 -9.06
N THR A 178 -7.16 14.46 -8.91
CA THR A 178 -8.09 14.70 -10.02
C THR A 178 -7.93 16.07 -10.68
N ASN A 179 -7.15 16.99 -10.10
CA ASN A 179 -6.89 18.30 -10.69
C ASN A 179 -5.91 18.19 -11.88
N GLU A 180 -6.45 18.19 -13.10
CA GLU A 180 -5.69 18.03 -14.34
C GLU A 180 -4.72 19.19 -14.60
N GLU A 181 -5.15 20.43 -14.37
CA GLU A 181 -4.33 21.62 -14.62
C GLU A 181 -3.12 21.67 -13.66
N LEU A 182 -3.37 21.49 -12.37
CA LEU A 182 -2.32 21.47 -11.35
C LEU A 182 -1.34 20.32 -11.59
N ASN A 183 -1.84 19.12 -11.90
CA ASN A 183 -0.98 17.99 -12.22
C ASN A 183 -0.13 18.27 -13.46
N SER A 184 -0.69 18.89 -14.50
CA SER A 184 0.09 19.24 -15.70
C SER A 184 1.24 20.20 -15.35
N GLN A 185 0.99 21.21 -14.51
CA GLN A 185 2.01 22.18 -14.09
C GLN A 185 3.11 21.52 -13.24
N ILE A 186 2.72 20.71 -12.25
CA ILE A 186 3.66 19.97 -11.40
C ILE A 186 4.48 19.00 -12.24
N SER A 187 3.85 18.21 -13.10
CA SER A 187 4.51 17.16 -13.89
C SER A 187 5.56 17.73 -14.84
N HIS A 188 5.29 18.89 -15.44
CA HIS A 188 6.26 19.57 -16.30
C HIS A 188 7.58 19.89 -15.59
N ARG A 189 7.53 20.16 -14.28
CA ARG A 189 8.71 20.49 -13.46
C ARG A 189 9.31 19.28 -12.77
N VAL A 190 8.47 18.35 -12.33
CA VAL A 190 8.89 17.15 -11.57
C VAL A 190 9.46 16.08 -12.47
N GLN A 191 8.91 15.85 -13.67
CA GLN A 191 9.36 14.76 -14.54
C GLN A 191 10.86 14.84 -14.89
N PRO A 192 11.41 16.00 -15.29
CA PRO A 192 12.84 16.11 -15.59
C PRO A 192 13.73 15.86 -14.36
N LEU A 193 13.25 16.25 -13.17
CA LEU A 193 13.97 16.03 -11.91
C LEU A 193 14.01 14.53 -11.58
N GLU A 194 12.86 13.85 -11.61
CA GLU A 194 12.71 12.39 -11.43
C GLU A 194 13.57 11.56 -12.39
N GLU A 195 13.63 11.96 -13.67
CA GLU A 195 14.45 11.28 -14.68
C GLU A 195 15.96 11.44 -14.39
N ASN A 196 16.37 12.57 -13.81
CA ASN A 196 17.75 12.83 -13.40
C ASN A 196 18.12 12.18 -12.05
N MET A 197 17.16 11.99 -11.12
CA MET A 197 17.39 11.38 -9.80
C MET A 197 17.90 9.95 -9.87
N ARG A 198 17.64 9.26 -10.98
CA ARG A 198 18.21 7.92 -11.23
C ARG A 198 19.75 7.91 -11.22
N TYR A 199 20.38 9.09 -11.19
CA TYR A 199 21.82 9.27 -11.30
C TYR A 199 22.45 10.16 -10.20
N ASN A 200 21.70 10.91 -9.37
CA ASN A 200 22.24 11.86 -8.36
C ASN A 200 21.33 12.03 -7.11
N ASP A 201 21.92 12.37 -5.96
CA ASP A 201 21.27 12.46 -4.63
C ASP A 201 20.60 13.84 -4.33
N ASP A 202 21.12 14.94 -4.90
CA ASP A 202 20.67 16.33 -4.60
C ASP A 202 19.24 16.68 -5.09
N SER A 203 18.59 15.78 -5.81
CA SER A 203 17.34 16.05 -6.51
C SER A 203 16.06 15.89 -5.68
N GLU A 204 16.13 15.24 -4.51
CA GLU A 204 14.98 15.15 -3.59
C GLU A 204 14.61 16.53 -3.01
N ASP A 205 15.61 17.35 -2.67
CA ASP A 205 15.38 18.71 -2.18
C ASP A 205 14.73 19.61 -3.23
N GLU A 206 15.15 19.50 -4.50
CA GLU A 206 14.55 20.25 -5.61
C GLU A 206 13.10 19.81 -5.86
N LEU A 207 12.79 18.52 -5.77
CA LEU A 207 11.41 18.05 -5.82
C LEU A 207 10.55 18.62 -4.70
N ASN A 208 11.08 18.60 -3.48
CA ASN A 208 10.40 19.14 -2.31
C ASN A 208 10.08 20.63 -2.48
N LYS A 209 11.01 21.43 -3.03
CA LYS A 209 10.77 22.85 -3.35
C LYS A 209 9.60 23.02 -4.33
N VAL A 210 9.55 22.21 -5.40
CA VAL A 210 8.44 22.25 -6.35
C VAL A 210 7.12 21.97 -5.62
N TYR A 211 7.04 20.93 -4.78
CA TYR A 211 5.82 20.62 -4.04
C TYR A 211 5.42 21.71 -3.03
N GLU A 212 6.36 22.45 -2.45
CA GLU A 212 6.10 23.58 -1.56
C GLU A 212 5.52 24.77 -2.30
N GLU A 213 6.06 25.11 -3.48
CA GLU A 213 5.55 26.21 -4.32
C GLU A 213 4.07 26.02 -4.69
N TYR A 214 3.64 24.77 -4.90
CA TYR A 214 2.24 24.42 -5.14
C TYR A 214 1.44 24.13 -3.86
N ASN A 215 2.07 24.22 -2.68
CA ASN A 215 1.45 23.93 -1.37
C ASN A 215 0.83 22.52 -1.29
N VAL A 216 1.53 21.53 -1.85
CA VAL A 216 1.11 20.13 -1.85
C VAL A 216 2.04 19.22 -1.05
N ARG A 217 3.24 19.67 -0.64
CA ARG A 217 4.23 18.85 0.09
C ARG A 217 3.64 18.10 1.29
N GLN A 218 2.78 18.74 2.07
CA GLN A 218 2.09 18.18 3.25
C GLN A 218 1.06 17.09 2.92
N LEU A 219 0.70 16.93 1.65
CA LEU A 219 -0.15 15.84 1.16
C LEU A 219 0.69 14.64 0.69
N LEU A 220 1.90 14.87 0.20
CA LEU A 220 2.83 13.82 -0.24
C LEU A 220 3.63 13.24 0.94
N GLY A 221 4.02 14.08 1.89
CA GLY A 221 4.62 13.68 3.17
C GLY A 221 3.53 13.21 4.12
N ASN A 222 3.15 11.94 3.99
CA ASN A 222 2.01 11.33 4.69
C ASN A 222 2.34 10.97 6.15
N ASN A 223 3.14 11.80 6.82
CA ASN A 223 3.59 11.56 8.17
C ASN A 223 2.68 12.31 9.13
N CYS A 224 2.04 11.58 10.05
CA CYS A 224 1.46 12.24 11.22
C CYS A 224 2.58 12.98 11.95
N HIS A 225 2.38 14.24 12.35
CA HIS A 225 3.37 14.99 13.13
C HIS A 225 3.81 14.25 14.42
N LEU A 226 2.93 13.43 15.01
CA LEU A 226 3.27 12.57 16.16
C LEU A 226 4.31 11.50 15.82
N TYR A 227 4.35 11.05 14.56
CA TYR A 227 5.32 10.08 14.05
C TYR A 227 6.64 10.76 13.65
N GLN A 228 6.59 11.93 13.03
CA GLN A 228 7.80 12.70 12.70
C GLN A 228 8.62 13.04 13.95
N TRP A 229 7.94 13.30 15.08
CA TRP A 229 8.57 13.54 16.37
C TRP A 229 9.26 12.31 16.99
N ARG A 230 8.79 11.08 16.71
CA ARG A 230 9.49 9.86 17.14
C ARG A 230 10.73 9.58 16.29
N TRP A 231 10.65 9.80 14.98
CA TRP A 231 11.78 9.60 14.07
C TRP A 231 12.97 10.52 14.36
N GLU A 232 12.73 11.76 14.79
CA GLU A 232 13.80 12.67 15.20
C GLU A 232 14.42 12.34 16.57
N ASN A 233 13.81 11.42 17.33
CA ASN A 233 14.26 11.03 18.68
C ASN A 233 14.61 9.54 18.84
N GLU A 234 14.31 8.70 17.85
CA GLU A 234 14.60 7.26 17.87
C GLU A 234 15.59 6.94 16.72
N GLU A 235 16.89 7.12 17.00
CA GLU A 235 17.99 6.46 16.27
C GLU A 235 17.94 4.92 16.39
N GLU A 236 16.95 4.37 17.08
CA GLU A 236 16.69 2.95 17.17
C GLU A 236 15.44 2.62 16.35
N GLY A 237 15.66 2.02 15.18
CA GLY A 237 14.59 1.46 14.36
C GLY A 237 13.70 0.56 15.22
N VAL A 238 12.48 1.02 15.49
CA VAL A 238 11.46 0.20 16.15
C VAL A 238 11.01 -0.86 15.16
N ASP A 239 11.72 -1.98 15.15
CA ASP A 239 11.30 -3.22 14.55
C ASP A 239 9.94 -3.61 15.15
N ILE A 240 8.92 -3.68 14.29
CA ILE A 240 7.60 -4.15 14.71
C ILE A 240 7.67 -5.68 14.83
N ILE A 241 8.21 -6.15 15.95
CA ILE A 241 8.16 -7.57 16.35
C ILE A 241 6.73 -7.86 16.81
N ILE A 242 5.88 -8.30 15.90
CA ILE A 242 4.54 -8.81 16.25
C ILE A 242 4.66 -10.30 16.51
N ASN A 243 4.48 -10.69 17.77
CA ASN A 243 4.46 -12.08 18.18
C ASN A 243 3.28 -12.82 17.52
N LEU A 244 3.58 -13.81 16.67
CA LEU A 244 2.59 -14.65 15.97
C LEU A 244 1.64 -15.38 16.95
N GLU A 245 2.08 -15.67 18.18
CA GLU A 245 1.25 -16.27 19.22
C GLU A 245 0.15 -15.32 19.70
N GLN A 246 0.38 -14.01 19.73
CA GLN A 246 -0.67 -13.04 20.07
C GLN A 246 -1.73 -12.97 18.96
N TYR A 247 -1.33 -13.06 17.70
CA TYR A 247 -2.26 -13.14 16.56
C TYR A 247 -3.18 -14.36 16.65
N GLN A 248 -2.60 -15.53 16.98
CA GLN A 248 -3.37 -16.77 17.10
C GLN A 248 -4.29 -16.78 18.33
N ARG A 249 -3.88 -16.20 19.47
CA ARG A 249 -4.68 -16.10 20.70
C ARG A 249 -5.89 -15.18 20.60
N MET A 250 -5.90 -14.22 19.67
CA MET A 250 -7.04 -13.30 19.49
C MET A 250 -8.14 -13.87 18.59
N ARG A 251 -7.94 -15.05 17.99
CA ARG A 251 -8.89 -15.69 17.06
C ARG A 251 -9.74 -16.81 17.69
N GLY A 252 -9.60 -17.06 19.00
CA GLY A 252 -10.36 -18.05 19.76
C GLY A 252 -9.94 -18.10 21.21
#